data_AF-A0A4Y2JX68-F1
#
_entry.id   AF-A0A4Y2JX68-F1
#
_cell.length_a   1.000
_cell.length_b   1.000
_cell.length_c   1.000
_cell.angle_alpha   90.00
_cell.angle_beta   90.00
_cell.angle_gamma   90.00
#
_symmetry.space_group_name_H-M   'P 1'
#
loop_
_entity.id
_entity.type
_entity.pdbx_description
1 polymer ?
#
loop_
_entity_poly.entity_id
_entity_poly.type
_entity_poly.pdbx_seq_one_letter_code
_entity_poly.pdbx_strand_id
1 'polypeptide(L)' 'ALIASGDTDNTPSFSVDNLFFKLSGAQKEDGSYGDMWKTYYLLPLFSWKSLVNISDDHCTEQTRKGQH' A
#
# COMPACT_ATOMS: atom_id res chain seq x y z
N ALA A 1 3.50 -8.57 -3.85
CA ALA A 1 3.17 -10.00 -4.00
C ALA A 1 2.22 -10.45 -2.90
N LEU A 2 2.62 -10.40 -1.62
CA LEU A 2 1.83 -10.95 -0.52
C LEU A 2 0.40 -10.37 -0.36
N ILE A 3 0.24 -9.04 -0.40
CA ILE A 3 -1.10 -8.40 -0.34
C ILE A 3 -1.95 -8.72 -1.59
N ALA A 4 -1.30 -8.98 -2.73
CA ALA A 4 -1.97 -9.28 -3.99
C ALA A 4 -2.35 -10.77 -4.14
N SER A 5 -1.66 -11.67 -3.45
CA SER A 5 -1.80 -13.13 -3.61
C SER A 5 -2.96 -13.74 -2.82
N GLY A 6 -3.63 -12.96 -1.96
CA GLY A 6 -4.82 -13.38 -1.19
C GLY A 6 -4.70 -14.77 -0.58
N ASP A 7 -4.12 -14.88 0.62
CA ASP A 7 -4.04 -16.09 1.47
C ASP A 7 -4.14 -17.44 0.72
N THR A 8 -3.11 -17.77 -0.07
CA THR A 8 -3.07 -19.07 -0.77
C THR A 8 -2.00 -20.03 -0.28
N ASP A 9 -1.08 -19.62 0.59
CA ASP A 9 -0.05 -20.53 1.07
C ASP A 9 0.10 -20.49 2.59
N ASN A 10 -0.08 -21.67 3.20
CA ASN A 10 0.28 -22.05 4.57
C ASN A 10 1.81 -21.95 4.81
N THR A 11 2.41 -20.84 4.39
CA THR A 11 3.81 -20.51 4.65
C THR A 11 3.93 -19.95 6.05
N PRO A 12 4.93 -20.39 6.83
CA PRO A 12 5.07 -19.94 8.20
C PRO A 12 5.45 -18.45 8.25
N SER A 13 4.55 -17.67 8.86
CA SER A 13 4.83 -16.48 9.67
C SER A 13 5.31 -15.19 8.99
N PHE A 14 4.65 -14.75 7.91
CA PHE A 14 4.56 -13.31 7.64
C PHE A 14 3.17 -12.81 8.00
N SER A 15 3.00 -12.37 9.26
CA SER A 15 1.79 -11.67 9.66
C SER A 15 1.79 -10.28 9.04
N VAL A 16 0.80 -10.01 8.18
CA VAL A 16 0.55 -8.69 7.60
C VAL A 16 0.34 -7.64 8.71
N ASP A 17 -0.24 -8.02 9.85
CA ASP A 17 -0.37 -7.14 11.01
C ASP A 17 0.98 -6.74 11.61
N ASN A 18 1.91 -7.69 11.71
CA ASN A 18 3.28 -7.41 12.16
C ASN A 18 4.04 -6.51 11.18
N LEU A 19 3.74 -6.60 9.88
CA LEU A 19 4.29 -5.68 8.88
C LEU A 19 3.84 -4.24 9.16
N PHE A 20 2.56 -4.00 9.43
CA PHE A 20 2.07 -2.65 9.72
C PHE A 20 2.69 -2.07 10.97
N PHE A 21 2.85 -2.87 12.03
CA PHE A 21 3.51 -2.43 13.24
C PHE A 21 4.98 -2.04 13.02
N LYS A 22 5.70 -2.82 12.19
CA LYS A 22 7.09 -2.48 11.83
C LYS A 22 7.17 -1.26 10.92
N LEU A 23 6.22 -1.11 9.99
CA LEU A 23 6.15 0.05 9.11
C LEU A 23 5.85 1.31 9.91
N SER A 24 4.86 1.33 10.79
CA SER A 24 4.54 2.51 11.58
C SER A 24 5.73 2.99 12.42
N GLY A 25 6.53 2.06 12.98
CA GLY A 25 7.76 2.40 13.70
C GLY A 25 8.91 2.90 12.82
N ALA A 26 8.87 2.66 11.51
CA ALA A 26 9.88 3.11 10.56
C ALA A 26 9.57 4.49 9.93
N GLN A 27 8.37 5.03 10.19
CA GLN A 27 7.98 6.36 9.73
C GLN A 27 8.81 7.43 10.44
N LYS A 28 9.38 8.36 9.66
CA LYS A 28 10.09 9.51 10.19
C LYS A 28 9.12 10.56 10.74
N GLU A 29 9.63 11.52 11.51
CA GLU A 29 8.84 12.62 12.09
C GLU A 29 8.10 13.46 11.02
N ASP A 30 8.66 13.56 9.80
CA ASP A 30 8.05 14.24 8.67
C ASP A 30 6.97 13.41 7.96
N GLY A 31 6.66 12.22 8.48
CA GLY A 31 5.70 11.28 7.90
C GLY A 31 6.25 10.46 6.73
N SER A 32 7.50 10.66 6.32
CA SER A 32 8.12 9.94 5.22
C SER A 32 8.73 8.60 5.66
N TYR A 33 9.03 7.76 4.67
CA TYR A 33 9.83 6.55 4.84
C TYR A 33 11.26 6.73 4.31
N GLY A 34 11.75 7.97 4.38
CA GLY A 34 13.12 8.36 4.06
C GLY A 34 13.35 8.92 2.67
N ASP A 35 12.70 8.38 1.63
CA ASP A 35 12.67 9.00 0.31
C ASP A 35 11.27 8.95 -0.32
N MET A 36 11.06 9.79 -1.34
CA MET A 36 9.77 9.94 -2.01
C MET A 36 9.26 8.62 -2.57
N TRP A 37 10.13 7.84 -3.22
CA TRP A 37 9.76 6.59 -3.87
C TRP A 37 9.32 5.54 -2.85
N LYS A 38 10.09 5.35 -1.78
CA LYS A 38 9.73 4.46 -0.67
C LYS A 38 8.39 4.86 -0.05
N THR A 39 8.21 6.15 0.21
CA THR A 39 6.94 6.65 0.76
C THR A 39 5.79 6.33 -0.19
N TYR A 40 5.94 6.61 -1.48
CA TYR A 40 4.90 6.36 -2.50
C TYR A 40 4.56 4.88 -2.65
N TYR A 41 5.55 3.98 -2.66
CA TYR A 41 5.31 2.54 -2.77
C TYR A 41 4.70 1.91 -1.51
N LEU A 42 4.93 2.51 -0.34
CA LEU A 42 4.40 2.00 0.93
C LEU A 42 2.98 2.48 1.22
N LEU A 43 2.59 3.67 0.74
CA LEU A 43 1.25 4.25 0.98
C LEU A 43 0.08 3.28 0.67
N PRO A 44 0.04 2.58 -0.50
CA PRO A 44 -1.05 1.66 -0.80
C PRO A 44 -1.19 0.51 0.21
N LEU A 45 -0.07 0.08 0.83
CA LEU A 45 -0.10 -1.01 1.80
C LEU A 45 -0.98 -0.64 3.00
N PHE A 46 -0.97 0.61 3.46
CA PHE A 46 -1.82 1.07 4.58
C PHE A 46 -3.32 0.99 4.32
N SER A 47 -3.74 0.85 3.07
CA SER A 47 -5.14 0.61 2.69
C SER A 47 -5.40 -0.84 2.26
N TRP A 48 -4.48 -1.75 2.57
CA TRP A 48 -4.46 -3.14 2.09
C TRP A 48 -4.59 -3.22 0.56
N LYS A 49 -4.00 -2.24 -0.14
CA LYS A 49 -3.95 -2.20 -1.61
C LYS A 49 -2.54 -2.48 -2.09
N SER A 50 -2.46 -2.87 -3.35
CA SER A 50 -1.21 -3.07 -4.07
C SER A 50 -1.38 -2.58 -5.51
N LEU A 51 -0.31 -2.67 -6.30
CA LEU A 51 -0.31 -2.19 -7.68
C LEU A 51 -1.36 -2.90 -8.57
N VAL A 52 -1.79 -4.12 -8.23
CA VAL A 52 -2.85 -4.81 -8.98
C VAL A 52 -4.24 -4.20 -8.76
N ASN A 53 -4.38 -3.33 -7.75
CA ASN A 53 -5.62 -2.61 -7.47
C ASN A 53 -5.71 -1.27 -8.23
N ILE A 54 -4.78 -0.98 -9.15
CA ILE A 54 -4.88 0.20 -10.01
C ILE A 54 -5.87 -0.13 -11.13
N SER A 55 -7.02 0.55 -11.12
CA SER A 55 -8.06 0.45 -12.15
C SER A 55 -8.82 1.77 -12.26
N ASP A 56 -9.22 2.13 -13.48
CA ASP A 56 -10.07 3.29 -13.75
C ASP A 56 -11.43 3.19 -13.06
N ASP A 57 -11.88 1.97 -12.73
CA ASP A 57 -13.12 1.72 -11.99
C ASP A 57 -13.09 2.30 -10.56
N HIS A 58 -11.90 2.50 -10.00
CA HIS A 58 -11.71 3.05 -8.67
C HIS A 58 -11.53 4.57 -8.65
N CYS A 59 -11.51 5.22 -9.82
CA CYS A 59 -11.45 6.68 -9.91
C CYS A 59 -12.79 7.29 -9.50
N THR A 60 -12.73 8.39 -8.74
CA THR A 60 -13.92 9.18 -8.43
C THR A 60 -14.30 10.04 -9.64
N GLU A 61 -15.57 10.43 -9.72
CA GLU A 61 -16.04 11.35 -10.77
C GLU A 61 -15.24 12.67 -10.83
N GLN A 62 -14.70 13.12 -9.70
CA GLN A 62 -13.84 14.30 -9.64
C GLN A 62 -12.45 14.04 -10.24
N THR A 63 -11.89 12.83 -10.09
CA THR A 63 -10.61 12.48 -10.71
C THR A 63 -10.74 12.34 -12.22
N ARG A 64 -11.89 11.83 -12.71
CA ARG A 64 -12.16 11.73 -14.15
C ARG A 64 -12.31 13.08 -14.83
N LYS A 65 -12.96 14.05 -14.17
CA LYS A 65 -13.21 15.39 -14.75
C LYS A 65 -11.96 16.27 -14.86
N GLY A 66 -10.89 15.98 -14.12
CA GLY A 66 -9.63 16.71 -14.20
C GLY A 66 -8.71 16.28 -15.35
N GLN A 67 -9.12 15.28 -16.15
CA GLN A 67 -8.34 14.76 -17.29
C GLN A 67 -8.77 15.34 -18.65
N HIS A 68 -9.68 16.31 -18.68
CA HIS A 68 -10.18 16.98 -19.89
C HIS A 68 -9.88 18.48 -19.92
#